data_AF-A0ABD5MBZ6-F1
#
_entry.id   AF-A0ABD5MBZ6-F1
#
_cell.length_a   1.000
_cell.length_b   1.000
_cell.length_c   1.000
_cell.angle_alpha   90.00
_cell.angle_beta   90.00
_cell.angle_gamma   90.00
#
_symmetry.space_group_name_H-M   'P 1'
#
loop_
_entity.id
_entity.type
_entity.pdbx_description
1 polymer ?
#
loop_
_entity_poly.entity_id
_entity_poly.type
_entity_poly.pdbx_seq_one_letter_code
_entity_poly.pdbx_strand_id
1 'polypeptide(L)'
;MDYPGHRRNRDRPRSNTRSADESVDADDSDAAVVRSQSGPSLGPADVAFLAAIPAILVGVFSLPKPLRVSLGLSYLQPTALTAYTSHFVHLERTHLLANLLVFLAVVPFALLVSVKSGRRRRFYLVAFTFLTVFPLVFSGLNVLFPRPRLGFGFSGVNLAFVGYLPHVLADRLGRDGPESTPVADSVLPLAFFLGTVIVAVRMGLSMLDSVPLAAHTPLLAAGIGSILSIVVFAHPIAARLRRGDASLSELFPPSVAFGALLFVLMLVIAFPHVSPADGTILNLFVHFLGYSFGFLVPYVAFRLLAVEIDPE
;
A
#
# COMPACT_ATOMS: atom_id res chain seq x y z
N MET A 1 17.49 -46.58 57.28
CA MET A 1 18.91 -46.39 56.89
C MET A 1 19.19 -44.92 57.11
N ASP A 2 19.63 -44.60 58.33
CA ASP A 2 20.00 -43.26 58.80
C ASP A 2 21.49 -43.28 59.10
N TYR A 3 22.21 -42.23 58.71
CA TYR A 3 23.57 -41.95 59.18
C TYR A 3 23.72 -40.43 59.43
N PRO A 4 23.99 -40.00 60.67
CA PRO A 4 24.21 -38.61 61.04
C PRO A 4 25.70 -38.24 61.17
N GLY A 5 25.96 -36.93 61.26
CA GLY A 5 27.24 -36.25 61.04
C GLY A 5 28.35 -36.38 62.08
N HIS A 6 29.49 -35.72 61.81
CA HIS A 6 30.22 -34.92 62.80
C HIS A 6 31.25 -33.96 62.18
N ARG A 7 31.28 -32.74 62.75
CA ARG A 7 32.16 -31.60 62.48
C ARG A 7 33.63 -31.84 62.89
N ARG A 8 34.57 -31.08 62.31
CA ARG A 8 35.66 -30.40 63.07
C ARG A 8 36.25 -29.18 62.34
N ASN A 9 36.26 -28.07 63.09
CA ASN A 9 36.92 -26.78 62.85
C ASN A 9 38.44 -26.90 62.62
N ARG A 10 38.98 -25.98 61.81
CA ARG A 10 40.23 -25.27 62.14
C ARG A 10 40.16 -23.81 61.72
N ASP A 11 40.50 -22.95 62.68
CA ASP A 11 40.54 -21.49 62.64
C ASP A 11 41.82 -20.93 61.99
N ARG A 12 41.63 -19.87 61.18
CA ARG A 12 42.36 -18.56 61.10
C ARG A 12 43.86 -18.51 60.67
N PRO A 13 44.39 -17.35 60.16
CA PRO A 13 43.90 -15.97 60.35
C PRO A 13 43.81 -15.05 59.12
N ARG A 14 43.12 -13.91 59.35
CA ARG A 14 42.97 -12.72 58.50
C ARG A 14 44.28 -11.93 58.40
N SER A 15 44.53 -11.31 57.24
CA SER A 15 45.21 -10.00 57.17
C SER A 15 44.53 -9.11 56.13
N ASN A 16 44.26 -7.87 56.54
CA ASN A 16 43.73 -6.76 55.75
C ASN A 16 44.84 -6.16 54.88
N THR A 17 44.51 -5.71 53.67
CA THR A 17 45.01 -4.43 53.13
C THR A 17 44.05 -3.91 52.06
N ARG A 18 43.84 -2.59 52.10
CA ARG A 18 42.91 -1.79 51.30
C ARG A 18 43.76 -0.73 50.58
N SER A 19 43.68 -0.67 49.25
CA SER A 19 44.09 0.46 48.37
C SER A 19 43.60 0.04 46.97
N ALA A 20 42.55 0.63 46.38
CA ALA A 20 42.48 1.99 45.85
C ALA A 20 43.65 2.30 44.90
N ASP A 21 43.50 1.92 43.63
CA ASP A 21 43.98 2.72 42.52
C ASP A 21 43.13 2.42 41.27
N GLU A 22 42.13 3.28 41.05
CA GLU A 22 41.47 3.46 39.76
C GLU A 22 42.42 4.28 38.88
N SER A 23 42.89 3.70 37.77
CA SER A 23 43.30 4.50 36.61
C SER A 23 42.67 3.91 35.36
N VAL A 24 41.86 4.77 34.77
CA VAL A 24 40.97 4.58 33.64
C VAL A 24 41.79 4.73 32.36
N ASP A 25 42.03 3.63 31.66
CA ASP A 25 42.39 3.63 30.23
C ASP A 25 41.18 3.09 29.44
N ALA A 26 40.07 3.83 29.50
CA ALA A 26 38.88 3.59 28.71
C ALA A 26 38.51 4.89 27.99
N ASP A 27 39.25 5.24 26.93
CA ASP A 27 38.91 6.39 26.07
C ASP A 27 39.25 6.17 24.60
N ASP A 28 39.21 4.92 24.10
CA ASP A 28 39.39 4.66 22.65
C ASP A 28 38.48 3.54 22.09
N SER A 29 37.55 3.01 22.89
CA SER A 29 36.59 1.98 22.46
C SER A 29 35.16 2.49 22.23
N ASP A 30 34.81 3.69 22.73
CA ASP A 30 33.45 4.23 22.65
C ASP A 30 33.20 5.11 21.40
N ALA A 31 34.26 5.55 20.71
CA ALA A 31 34.13 6.31 19.46
C ALA A 31 33.79 5.44 18.24
N ALA A 32 33.91 4.11 18.34
CA ALA A 32 33.68 3.17 17.24
C ALA A 32 32.28 2.50 17.24
N VAL A 33 31.48 2.68 18.31
CA VAL A 33 30.20 1.96 18.50
C VAL A 33 28.96 2.81 18.17
N VAL A 34 29.11 4.11 17.94
CA VAL A 34 28.01 4.96 17.43
C VAL A 34 28.12 5.16 15.91
N ARG A 35 28.33 4.07 15.16
CA ARG A 35 27.74 4.04 13.81
C ARG A 35 26.25 3.96 14.03
N SER A 36 25.56 5.09 13.90
CA SER A 36 24.13 5.07 13.69
C SER A 36 23.86 4.03 12.61
N GLN A 37 23.22 2.92 12.97
CA GLN A 37 22.67 2.01 11.99
C GLN A 37 21.51 2.77 11.34
N SER A 38 21.85 3.74 10.48
CA SER A 38 20.91 4.42 9.63
C SER A 38 20.36 3.35 8.71
N GLY A 39 19.19 2.82 9.06
CA GLY A 39 18.48 1.86 8.22
C GLY A 39 18.30 2.41 6.79
N PRO A 40 17.89 1.56 5.85
CA PRO A 40 17.78 1.92 4.43
C PRO A 40 17.08 3.28 4.26
N SER A 41 17.79 4.24 3.65
CA SER A 41 17.31 5.60 3.40
C SER A 41 16.97 5.79 1.92
N LEU A 42 16.16 6.81 1.63
CA LEU A 42 15.84 7.17 0.25
C LEU A 42 17.12 7.69 -0.46
N GLY A 43 17.41 7.11 -1.62
CA GLY A 43 18.53 7.52 -2.46
C GLY A 43 18.13 8.58 -3.49
N PRO A 44 19.09 9.15 -4.24
CA PRO A 44 18.83 10.12 -5.29
C PRO A 44 17.86 9.62 -6.38
N ALA A 45 17.95 8.33 -6.73
CA ALA A 45 17.05 7.69 -7.68
C ALA A 45 15.59 7.67 -7.18
N ASP A 46 15.38 7.47 -5.87
CA ASP A 46 14.05 7.50 -5.24
C ASP A 46 13.45 8.91 -5.36
N VAL A 47 14.24 9.94 -5.08
CA VAL A 47 13.80 11.34 -5.20
C VAL A 47 13.50 11.69 -6.66
N ALA A 48 14.37 11.28 -7.59
CA ALA A 48 14.17 11.51 -9.02
C ALA A 48 12.89 10.84 -9.53
N PHE A 49 12.61 9.60 -9.12
CA PHE A 49 11.37 8.91 -9.46
C PHE A 49 10.13 9.65 -8.92
N LEU A 50 10.15 10.06 -7.65
CA LEU A 50 9.03 10.78 -7.03
C LEU A 50 8.79 12.16 -7.66
N ALA A 51 9.83 12.82 -8.16
CA ALA A 51 9.73 14.12 -8.84
C ALA A 51 9.32 13.99 -10.32
N ALA A 52 9.73 12.92 -11.00
CA ALA A 52 9.50 12.73 -12.43
C ALA A 52 8.02 12.68 -12.78
N ILE A 53 7.20 11.94 -12.03
CA ILE A 53 5.78 11.77 -12.35
C ILE A 53 4.99 13.08 -12.20
N PRO A 54 5.07 13.82 -11.08
CA PRO A 54 4.48 15.15 -10.98
C PRO A 54 4.95 16.11 -12.08
N ALA A 55 6.25 16.10 -12.41
CA ALA A 55 6.80 16.94 -13.48
C ALA A 55 6.19 16.59 -14.85
N ILE A 56 6.03 15.31 -15.16
CA ILE A 56 5.37 14.85 -16.40
C ILE A 56 3.91 15.32 -16.42
N LEU A 57 3.15 15.11 -15.34
CA LEU A 57 1.73 15.50 -15.28
C LEU A 57 1.55 17.02 -15.45
N VAL A 58 2.38 17.83 -14.77
CA VAL A 58 2.38 19.29 -14.92
C VAL A 58 2.83 19.72 -16.31
N GLY A 59 3.84 19.05 -16.88
CA GLY A 59 4.34 19.29 -18.23
C GLY A 59 3.25 19.05 -19.29
N VAL A 60 2.56 17.91 -19.23
CA VAL A 60 1.45 17.59 -20.12
C VAL A 60 0.29 18.59 -19.92
N PHE A 61 -0.02 18.96 -18.69
CA PHE A 61 -1.06 19.96 -18.40
C PHE A 61 -0.77 21.35 -18.97
N SER A 62 0.50 21.71 -19.08
CA SER A 62 0.97 23.00 -19.62
C SER A 62 0.81 23.11 -21.13
N LEU A 63 0.54 22.00 -21.84
CA LEU A 63 0.30 22.02 -23.28
C LEU A 63 -1.00 22.78 -23.64
N PRO A 64 -1.07 23.40 -24.83
CA PRO A 64 -2.30 23.98 -25.36
C PRO A 64 -3.49 23.01 -25.26
N LYS A 65 -4.67 23.52 -24.90
CA LYS A 65 -5.88 22.71 -24.72
C LYS A 65 -6.19 21.81 -25.93
N PRO A 66 -6.06 22.25 -27.20
CA PRO A 66 -6.28 21.37 -28.35
C PRO A 66 -5.36 20.15 -28.36
N LEU A 67 -4.08 20.31 -28.00
CA LEU A 67 -3.13 19.18 -27.92
C LEU A 67 -3.52 18.23 -26.79
N ARG A 68 -3.88 18.74 -25.61
CA ARG A 68 -4.34 17.89 -24.49
C ARG A 68 -5.57 17.07 -24.86
N VAL A 69 -6.55 17.68 -25.53
CA VAL A 69 -7.74 16.97 -26.02
C VAL A 69 -7.37 15.89 -27.04
N SER A 70 -6.43 16.18 -27.95
CA SER A 70 -5.97 15.21 -28.95
C SER A 70 -5.24 14.00 -28.36
N LEU A 71 -4.65 14.15 -27.16
CA LEU A 71 -3.98 13.08 -26.41
C LEU A 71 -4.93 12.29 -25.50
N GLY A 72 -6.20 12.72 -25.38
CA GLY A 72 -7.23 11.99 -24.65
C GLY A 72 -7.76 10.79 -25.44
N LEU A 73 -8.33 9.81 -24.74
CA LEU A 73 -8.86 8.60 -25.34
C LEU A 73 -10.30 8.81 -25.83
N SER A 74 -10.48 8.88 -27.15
CA SER A 74 -11.81 8.72 -27.74
C SER A 74 -12.20 7.24 -27.76
N TYR A 75 -13.27 6.86 -27.08
CA TYR A 75 -13.72 5.46 -27.08
C TYR A 75 -14.28 5.00 -28.43
N LEU A 76 -14.66 5.93 -29.30
CA LEU A 76 -15.18 5.63 -30.64
C LEU A 76 -14.06 5.44 -31.67
N GLN A 77 -12.89 6.04 -31.42
CA GLN A 77 -11.73 5.97 -32.31
C GLN A 77 -10.45 5.85 -31.47
N PRO A 78 -10.27 4.74 -30.74
CA PRO A 78 -9.11 4.55 -29.88
C PRO A 78 -7.84 4.31 -30.71
N THR A 79 -6.71 4.85 -30.26
CA THR A 79 -5.38 4.53 -30.79
C THR A 79 -4.49 4.04 -29.66
N ALA A 80 -3.42 3.31 -29.96
CA ALA A 80 -2.47 2.87 -28.93
C ALA A 80 -1.83 4.07 -28.18
N LEU A 81 -1.54 5.15 -28.91
CA LEU A 81 -1.01 6.38 -28.34
C LEU A 81 -2.00 6.98 -27.33
N THR A 82 -3.25 7.23 -27.76
CA THR A 82 -4.26 7.85 -26.90
C THR A 82 -4.70 6.93 -25.76
N ALA A 83 -4.64 5.61 -25.95
CA ALA A 83 -4.86 4.63 -24.88
C ALA A 83 -3.82 4.74 -23.75
N TYR A 84 -2.57 5.09 -24.08
CA TYR A 84 -1.53 5.33 -23.09
C TYR A 84 -1.58 6.75 -22.53
N THR A 85 -1.51 7.77 -23.41
CA THR A 85 -1.34 9.16 -23.02
C THR A 85 -2.52 9.73 -22.27
N SER A 86 -3.73 9.20 -22.47
CA SER A 86 -4.93 9.66 -21.77
C SER A 86 -4.75 9.65 -20.25
N HIS A 87 -3.99 8.71 -19.70
CA HIS A 87 -3.77 8.60 -18.26
C HIS A 87 -2.90 9.73 -17.70
N PHE A 88 -2.16 10.45 -18.54
CA PHE A 88 -1.32 11.58 -18.14
C PHE A 88 -1.93 12.95 -18.51
N VAL A 89 -3.10 12.95 -19.15
CA VAL A 89 -3.80 14.15 -19.59
C VAL A 89 -4.81 14.59 -18.53
N HIS A 90 -4.81 15.89 -18.23
CA HIS A 90 -5.85 16.55 -17.44
C HIS A 90 -6.35 17.79 -18.18
N LEU A 91 -7.66 17.99 -18.22
CA LEU A 91 -8.27 19.17 -18.86
C LEU A 91 -8.54 20.30 -17.85
N GLU A 92 -8.67 19.97 -16.57
CA GLU A 92 -9.01 20.88 -15.49
C GLU A 92 -7.96 20.88 -14.38
N ARG A 93 -7.74 22.04 -13.75
CA ARG A 93 -6.75 22.21 -12.67
C ARG A 93 -7.12 21.41 -11.42
N THR A 94 -8.40 21.40 -11.06
CA THR A 94 -8.95 20.65 -9.93
C THR A 94 -8.70 19.15 -10.09
N HIS A 95 -8.92 18.62 -11.29
CA HIS A 95 -8.67 17.22 -11.59
C HIS A 95 -7.17 16.86 -11.53
N LEU A 96 -6.28 17.72 -12.05
CA LEU A 96 -4.84 17.54 -11.91
C LEU A 96 -4.41 17.54 -10.44
N LEU A 97 -4.85 18.55 -9.67
CA LEU A 97 -4.47 18.72 -8.28
C LEU A 97 -4.92 17.52 -7.42
N ALA A 98 -6.16 17.04 -7.62
CA ALA A 98 -6.66 15.85 -6.92
C ALA A 98 -5.77 14.63 -7.19
N ASN A 99 -5.34 14.41 -8.44
CA ASN A 99 -4.45 13.30 -8.78
C ASN A 99 -3.04 13.45 -8.20
N LEU A 100 -2.49 14.67 -8.22
CA LEU A 100 -1.18 14.94 -7.63
C LEU A 100 -1.19 14.71 -6.11
N LEU A 101 -2.26 15.13 -5.42
CA LEU A 101 -2.39 14.92 -3.98
C LEU A 101 -2.44 13.43 -3.63
N VAL A 102 -3.22 12.63 -4.36
CA VAL A 102 -3.25 11.17 -4.15
C VAL A 102 -1.88 10.55 -4.43
N PHE A 103 -1.23 10.92 -5.54
CA PHE A 103 0.10 10.42 -5.88
C PHE A 103 1.13 10.75 -4.80
N LEU A 104 1.22 12.02 -4.39
CA LEU A 104 2.19 12.51 -3.40
C LEU A 104 1.90 11.99 -1.99
N ALA A 105 0.68 11.60 -1.68
CA ALA A 105 0.37 10.95 -0.40
C ALA A 105 0.73 9.46 -0.42
N VAL A 106 0.35 8.74 -1.48
CA VAL A 106 0.42 7.27 -1.53
C VAL A 106 1.80 6.78 -1.96
N VAL A 107 2.37 7.33 -3.02
CA VAL A 107 3.56 6.76 -3.67
C VAL A 107 4.84 6.99 -2.85
N PRO A 108 5.12 8.20 -2.31
CA PRO A 108 6.24 8.39 -1.39
C PRO A 108 6.15 7.52 -0.14
N PHE A 109 4.95 7.38 0.44
CA PHE A 109 4.74 6.52 1.60
C PHE A 109 5.02 5.05 1.25
N ALA A 110 4.46 4.57 0.13
CA ALA A 110 4.67 3.20 -0.34
C ALA A 110 6.16 2.91 -0.58
N LEU A 111 6.87 3.81 -1.29
CA LEU A 111 8.30 3.67 -1.55
C LEU A 111 9.11 3.66 -0.25
N LEU A 112 8.88 4.62 0.65
CA LEU A 112 9.60 4.72 1.92
C LEU A 112 9.43 3.45 2.76
N VAL A 113 8.20 2.95 2.88
CA VAL A 113 7.93 1.72 3.65
C VAL A 113 8.55 0.52 2.94
N SER A 114 8.44 0.40 1.61
CA SER A 114 9.09 -0.67 0.85
C SER A 114 10.62 -0.66 1.02
N VAL A 115 11.27 0.52 1.02
CA VAL A 115 12.71 0.66 1.27
C VAL A 115 13.07 0.19 2.68
N LYS A 116 12.35 0.67 3.70
CA LYS A 116 12.55 0.22 5.09
C LYS A 116 12.27 -1.28 5.28
N SER A 117 11.40 -1.84 4.43
CA SER A 117 11.06 -3.25 4.40
C SER A 117 12.04 -4.12 3.59
N GLY A 118 13.08 -3.55 2.97
CA GLY A 118 14.00 -4.29 2.09
C GLY A 118 13.33 -4.82 0.81
N ARG A 119 12.30 -4.11 0.33
CA ARG A 119 11.47 -4.45 -0.84
C ARG A 119 11.49 -3.35 -1.89
N ARG A 120 12.58 -2.56 -1.96
CA ARG A 120 12.77 -1.45 -2.91
C ARG A 120 12.56 -1.90 -4.36
N ARG A 121 13.25 -2.96 -4.79
CA ARG A 121 13.13 -3.49 -6.17
C ARG A 121 11.71 -3.94 -6.52
N ARG A 122 11.03 -4.59 -5.57
CA ARG A 122 9.61 -4.99 -5.74
C ARG A 122 8.72 -3.77 -5.99
N PHE A 123 8.88 -2.72 -5.20
CA PHE A 123 8.13 -1.47 -5.40
C PHE A 123 8.36 -0.94 -6.82
N TYR A 124 9.62 -0.86 -7.28
CA TYR A 124 9.91 -0.35 -8.62
C TYR A 124 9.32 -1.22 -9.72
N LEU A 125 9.42 -2.54 -9.64
CA LEU A 125 8.82 -3.44 -10.63
C LEU A 125 7.30 -3.21 -10.75
N VAL A 126 6.63 -3.11 -9.61
CA VAL A 126 5.18 -2.83 -9.55
C VAL A 126 4.87 -1.44 -10.09
N ALA A 127 5.61 -0.42 -9.65
CA ALA A 127 5.42 0.96 -10.10
C ALA A 127 5.62 1.11 -11.61
N PHE A 128 6.67 0.51 -12.18
CA PHE A 128 6.90 0.51 -13.62
C PHE A 128 5.78 -0.20 -14.36
N THR A 129 5.30 -1.34 -13.86
CA THR A 129 4.14 -2.04 -14.45
C THR A 129 2.90 -1.14 -14.45
N PHE A 130 2.64 -0.43 -13.36
CA PHE A 130 1.50 0.49 -13.24
C PHE A 130 1.62 1.72 -14.14
N LEU A 131 2.84 2.20 -14.38
CA LEU A 131 3.07 3.38 -15.21
C LEU A 131 3.12 3.06 -16.71
N THR A 132 3.50 1.83 -17.07
CA THR A 132 3.77 1.46 -18.48
C THR A 132 2.71 0.52 -19.08
N VAL A 133 2.30 -0.50 -18.33
CA VAL A 133 1.39 -1.55 -18.83
C VAL A 133 -0.07 -1.24 -18.51
N PHE A 134 -0.34 -0.84 -17.27
CA PHE A 134 -1.71 -0.60 -16.80
C PHE A 134 -2.48 0.45 -17.60
N PRO A 135 -1.89 1.56 -18.09
CA PRO A 135 -2.59 2.52 -18.93
C PRO A 135 -3.24 1.86 -20.16
N LEU A 136 -2.51 0.96 -20.83
CA LEU A 136 -3.00 0.23 -21.99
C LEU A 136 -4.11 -0.76 -21.61
N VAL A 137 -3.93 -1.50 -20.52
CA VAL A 137 -4.92 -2.47 -20.03
C VAL A 137 -6.22 -1.77 -19.64
N PHE A 138 -6.14 -0.69 -18.86
CA PHE A 138 -7.31 0.07 -18.42
C PHE A 138 -8.04 0.71 -19.60
N SER A 139 -7.31 1.28 -20.55
CA SER A 139 -7.90 1.84 -21.76
C SER A 139 -8.57 0.76 -22.62
N GLY A 140 -7.90 -0.38 -22.83
CA GLY A 140 -8.45 -1.51 -23.58
C GLY A 140 -9.75 -2.06 -22.98
N LEU A 141 -9.78 -2.31 -21.67
CA LEU A 141 -10.98 -2.79 -20.98
C LEU A 141 -12.12 -1.77 -21.01
N ASN A 142 -11.79 -0.49 -20.95
CA ASN A 142 -12.77 0.59 -20.94
C ASN A 142 -13.32 0.89 -22.34
N VAL A 143 -12.57 0.59 -23.40
CA VAL A 143 -13.04 0.62 -24.80
C VAL A 143 -14.09 -0.46 -25.07
N LEU A 144 -14.11 -1.56 -24.30
CA LEU A 144 -15.17 -2.58 -24.41
C LEU A 144 -16.58 -2.06 -24.04
N PHE A 145 -16.67 -0.86 -23.47
CA PHE A 145 -17.93 -0.17 -23.17
C PHE A 145 -17.98 1.19 -23.90
N PRO A 146 -18.15 1.20 -25.24
CA PRO A 146 -18.04 2.41 -26.04
C PRO A 146 -19.11 3.44 -25.65
N ARG A 147 -18.66 4.68 -25.52
CA ARG A 147 -19.51 5.83 -25.18
C ARG A 147 -18.94 7.09 -25.83
N PRO A 148 -19.76 8.06 -26.25
CA PRO A 148 -19.30 9.31 -26.87
C PRO A 148 -18.71 10.25 -25.80
N ARG A 149 -17.63 9.80 -25.15
CA ARG A 149 -16.92 10.50 -24.08
C ARG A 149 -15.43 10.41 -24.32
N LEU A 150 -14.70 11.33 -23.71
CA LEU A 150 -13.25 11.34 -23.71
C LEU A 150 -12.75 10.74 -22.38
N GLY A 151 -11.90 9.73 -22.45
CA GLY A 151 -11.16 9.20 -21.30
C GLY A 151 -9.88 9.99 -21.07
N PHE A 152 -9.65 10.44 -19.83
CA PHE A 152 -8.41 11.08 -19.42
C PHE A 152 -8.26 11.06 -17.89
N GLY A 153 -7.03 11.24 -17.42
CA GLY A 153 -6.69 11.39 -16.01
C GLY A 153 -5.92 10.20 -15.43
N PHE A 154 -5.10 10.51 -14.42
CA PHE A 154 -4.16 9.58 -13.80
C PHE A 154 -4.79 8.72 -12.69
N SER A 155 -6.10 8.85 -12.46
CA SER A 155 -6.76 8.30 -11.29
C SER A 155 -6.77 6.79 -11.26
N GLY A 156 -6.89 6.11 -12.42
CA GLY A 156 -6.75 4.66 -12.50
C GLY A 156 -5.39 4.17 -12.02
N VAL A 157 -4.32 4.85 -12.42
CA VAL A 157 -2.94 4.54 -12.00
C VAL A 157 -2.75 4.84 -10.51
N ASN A 158 -3.26 5.97 -10.02
CA ASN A 158 -3.28 6.28 -8.58
C ASN A 158 -3.99 5.19 -7.79
N LEU A 159 -5.14 4.69 -8.25
CA LEU A 159 -5.88 3.63 -7.59
C LEU A 159 -5.15 2.29 -7.66
N ALA A 160 -4.30 2.05 -8.66
CA ALA A 160 -3.39 0.92 -8.67
C ALA A 160 -2.35 1.00 -7.53
N PHE A 161 -1.76 2.16 -7.30
CA PHE A 161 -0.89 2.39 -6.14
C PHE A 161 -1.63 2.23 -4.80
N VAL A 162 -2.89 2.70 -4.71
CA VAL A 162 -3.74 2.49 -3.52
C VAL A 162 -4.01 1.00 -3.33
N GLY A 163 -4.36 0.26 -4.38
CA GLY A 163 -4.56 -1.19 -4.35
C GLY A 163 -3.30 -1.99 -3.97
N TYR A 164 -2.12 -1.40 -4.19
CA TYR A 164 -0.83 -1.99 -3.80
C TYR A 164 -0.46 -1.73 -2.33
N LEU A 165 -1.04 -0.71 -1.66
CA LEU A 165 -0.73 -0.41 -0.26
C LEU A 165 -0.81 -1.63 0.68
N PRO A 166 -1.82 -2.51 0.62
CA PRO A 166 -1.86 -3.71 1.45
C PRO A 166 -0.59 -4.57 1.38
N HIS A 167 0.03 -4.69 0.20
CA HIS A 167 1.30 -5.41 0.01
C HIS A 167 2.44 -4.75 0.78
N VAL A 168 2.53 -3.43 0.71
CA VAL A 168 3.55 -2.65 1.42
C VAL A 168 3.38 -2.79 2.94
N LEU A 169 2.15 -2.79 3.44
CA LEU A 169 1.86 -2.96 4.87
C LEU A 169 2.14 -4.39 5.34
N ALA A 170 1.79 -5.40 4.54
CA ALA A 170 2.10 -6.79 4.84
C ALA A 170 3.61 -7.05 4.87
N ASP A 171 4.37 -6.47 3.93
CA ASP A 171 5.83 -6.56 3.91
C ASP A 171 6.45 -5.89 5.16
N ARG A 172 5.87 -4.76 5.63
CA ARG A 172 6.30 -4.09 6.87
C ARG A 172 6.05 -4.97 8.10
N LEU A 173 4.86 -5.56 8.22
CA LEU A 173 4.52 -6.46 9.32
C LEU A 173 5.37 -7.74 9.31
N GLY A 174 5.63 -8.30 8.13
CA GLY A 174 6.46 -9.50 7.99
C GLY A 174 7.93 -9.28 8.34
N ARG A 175 8.44 -8.05 8.22
CA ARG A 175 9.81 -7.71 8.59
C ARG A 175 9.99 -7.45 10.09
N ASP A 176 8.97 -6.93 10.76
CA ASP A 176 8.99 -6.67 12.21
C ASP A 176 8.53 -7.88 13.04
N GLY A 177 7.80 -8.81 12.44
CA GLY A 177 7.24 -9.96 13.14
C GLY A 177 8.18 -11.18 13.17
N PRO A 178 8.06 -12.06 14.18
CA PRO A 178 8.67 -13.39 14.14
C PRO A 178 8.14 -14.19 12.94
N GLU A 179 8.97 -15.06 12.36
CA GLU A 179 8.74 -15.79 11.10
C GLU A 179 7.29 -16.25 10.87
N SER A 180 6.79 -15.96 9.65
CA SER A 180 5.57 -16.52 9.03
C SER A 180 4.40 -16.74 9.99
N THR A 181 3.84 -15.66 10.51
CA THR A 181 2.60 -15.76 11.29
C THR A 181 1.40 -15.89 10.34
N PRO A 182 0.40 -16.75 10.65
CA PRO A 182 -0.87 -16.83 9.92
C PRO A 182 -1.60 -15.48 9.76
N VAL A 183 -1.22 -14.49 10.57
CA VAL A 183 -1.71 -13.11 10.53
C VAL A 183 -1.24 -12.38 9.27
N ALA A 184 0.05 -12.44 8.92
CA ALA A 184 0.58 -11.73 7.75
C ALA A 184 -0.09 -12.22 6.45
N ASP A 185 -0.36 -13.53 6.37
CA ASP A 185 -1.04 -14.15 5.24
C ASP A 185 -2.53 -13.76 5.14
N SER A 186 -3.14 -13.41 6.28
CA SER A 186 -4.54 -13.00 6.34
C SER A 186 -4.74 -11.50 6.08
N VAL A 187 -3.74 -10.65 6.33
CA VAL A 187 -3.84 -9.19 6.17
C VAL A 187 -4.11 -8.77 4.73
N LEU A 188 -3.46 -9.42 3.76
CA LEU A 188 -3.64 -9.10 2.33
C LEU A 188 -5.08 -9.33 1.85
N PRO A 189 -5.64 -10.55 1.93
CA PRO A 189 -7.02 -10.79 1.51
C PRO A 189 -8.01 -9.98 2.36
N LEU A 190 -7.77 -9.82 3.68
CA LEU A 190 -8.61 -8.98 4.54
C LEU A 190 -8.70 -7.53 4.02
N ALA A 191 -7.57 -6.92 3.68
CA ALA A 191 -7.55 -5.55 3.16
C ALA A 191 -8.24 -5.44 1.79
N PHE A 192 -8.08 -6.44 0.92
CA PHE A 192 -8.78 -6.46 -0.38
C PHE A 192 -10.29 -6.59 -0.24
N PHE A 193 -10.77 -7.46 0.66
CA PHE A 193 -12.21 -7.58 0.87
C PHE A 193 -12.78 -6.35 1.61
N LEU A 194 -12.03 -5.76 2.53
CA LEU A 194 -12.41 -4.48 3.16
C LEU A 194 -12.56 -3.36 2.11
N GLY A 195 -11.57 -3.20 1.23
CA GLY A 195 -11.65 -2.23 0.16
C GLY A 195 -12.82 -2.51 -0.80
N THR A 196 -13.09 -3.79 -1.10
CA THR A 196 -14.24 -4.18 -1.93
C THR A 196 -15.58 -3.85 -1.27
N VAL A 197 -15.72 -4.04 0.05
CA VAL A 197 -16.91 -3.60 0.79
C VAL A 197 -17.08 -2.08 0.70
N ILE A 198 -16.00 -1.31 0.90
CA ILE A 198 -16.05 0.16 0.78
C ILE A 198 -16.54 0.53 -0.62
N VAL A 199 -15.94 -0.01 -1.68
CA VAL A 199 -16.35 0.25 -3.06
C VAL A 199 -17.82 -0.13 -3.28
N ALA A 200 -18.22 -1.33 -2.85
CA ALA A 200 -19.58 -1.84 -3.04
C ALA A 200 -20.63 -0.97 -2.35
N VAL A 201 -20.37 -0.54 -1.11
CA VAL A 201 -21.26 0.38 -0.37
C VAL A 201 -21.32 1.73 -1.07
N ARG A 202 -20.18 2.32 -1.44
CA ARG A 202 -20.14 3.66 -2.04
C ARG A 202 -20.81 3.70 -3.42
N MET A 203 -20.59 2.68 -4.24
CA MET A 203 -21.26 2.52 -5.53
C MET A 203 -22.76 2.22 -5.34
N GLY A 204 -23.10 1.35 -4.39
CA GLY A 204 -24.48 0.95 -4.12
C GLY A 204 -25.32 2.13 -3.66
N LEU A 205 -24.81 2.93 -2.72
CA LEU A 205 -25.45 4.17 -2.28
C LEU A 205 -25.73 5.10 -3.46
N SER A 206 -24.77 5.27 -4.39
CA SER A 206 -24.92 6.14 -5.56
C SER A 206 -25.97 5.66 -6.57
N MET A 207 -26.37 4.39 -6.51
CA MET A 207 -27.32 3.78 -7.44
C MET A 207 -28.75 3.65 -6.89
N LEU A 208 -28.95 3.87 -5.58
CA LEU A 208 -30.22 3.64 -4.87
C LEU A 208 -31.41 4.35 -5.54
N ASP A 209 -31.23 5.58 -6.00
CA ASP A 209 -32.31 6.40 -6.55
C ASP A 209 -32.45 6.28 -8.07
N SER A 210 -31.53 5.57 -8.74
CA SER A 210 -31.28 5.75 -10.18
C SER A 210 -31.38 4.49 -11.02
N VAL A 211 -31.39 3.31 -10.40
CA VAL A 211 -31.33 2.03 -11.12
C VAL A 211 -32.32 1.02 -10.51
N PRO A 212 -32.95 0.14 -11.29
CA PRO A 212 -33.79 -0.92 -10.74
C PRO A 212 -33.04 -1.84 -9.77
N LEU A 213 -33.73 -2.34 -8.74
CA LEU A 213 -33.15 -3.20 -7.69
C LEU A 213 -32.45 -4.45 -8.27
N ALA A 214 -32.95 -5.02 -9.36
CA ALA A 214 -32.35 -6.18 -10.01
C ALA A 214 -30.91 -5.93 -10.52
N ALA A 215 -30.58 -4.69 -10.91
CA ALA A 215 -29.23 -4.31 -11.35
C ALA A 215 -28.24 -4.21 -10.18
N HIS A 216 -28.72 -4.16 -8.94
CA HIS A 216 -27.89 -4.11 -7.73
C HIS A 216 -27.41 -5.50 -7.29
N THR A 217 -28.03 -6.58 -7.78
CA THR A 217 -27.74 -7.96 -7.39
C THR A 217 -26.24 -8.34 -7.42
N PRO A 218 -25.47 -8.09 -8.49
CA PRO A 218 -24.04 -8.44 -8.50
C PRO A 218 -23.22 -7.63 -7.49
N LEU A 219 -23.56 -6.35 -7.30
CA LEU A 219 -22.88 -5.48 -6.35
C LEU A 219 -23.16 -5.90 -4.89
N LEU A 220 -24.41 -6.25 -4.59
CA LEU A 220 -24.81 -6.78 -3.29
C LEU A 220 -24.15 -8.14 -3.02
N ALA A 221 -24.13 -9.04 -4.00
CA ALA A 221 -23.46 -10.33 -3.88
C ALA A 221 -21.95 -10.16 -3.60
N ALA A 222 -21.28 -9.25 -4.34
CA ALA A 222 -19.87 -8.94 -4.10
C ALA A 222 -19.65 -8.34 -2.69
N GLY A 223 -20.53 -7.44 -2.25
CA GLY A 223 -20.48 -6.84 -0.91
C GLY A 223 -20.65 -7.89 0.20
N ILE A 224 -21.69 -8.74 0.11
CA ILE A 224 -21.95 -9.80 1.09
C ILE A 224 -20.82 -10.82 1.11
N GLY A 225 -20.37 -11.29 -0.06
CA GLY A 225 -19.24 -12.22 -0.17
C GLY A 225 -17.96 -11.64 0.43
N SER A 226 -17.72 -10.33 0.26
CA SER A 226 -16.59 -9.64 0.87
C SER A 226 -16.72 -9.53 2.40
N ILE A 227 -17.91 -9.26 2.93
CA ILE A 227 -18.16 -9.26 4.39
C ILE A 227 -17.88 -10.64 4.99
N LEU A 228 -18.38 -11.71 4.36
CA LEU A 228 -18.12 -13.08 4.80
C LEU A 228 -16.61 -13.39 4.76
N SER A 229 -15.92 -12.97 3.70
CA SER A 229 -14.47 -13.14 3.58
C SER A 229 -13.71 -12.37 4.66
N ILE A 230 -14.12 -11.14 4.99
CA ILE A 230 -13.56 -10.37 6.12
C ILE A 230 -13.66 -11.15 7.42
N VAL A 231 -14.81 -11.78 7.72
CA VAL A 231 -14.99 -12.58 8.94
C VAL A 231 -13.98 -13.74 8.98
N VAL A 232 -13.78 -14.43 7.85
CA VAL A 232 -12.83 -15.55 7.74
C VAL A 232 -11.39 -15.07 7.94
N PHE A 233 -10.96 -14.02 7.23
CA PHE A 233 -9.57 -13.54 7.30
C PHE A 233 -9.26 -12.70 8.54
N ALA A 234 -10.27 -12.15 9.23
CA ALA A 234 -10.08 -11.49 10.52
C ALA A 234 -9.93 -12.48 11.68
N HIS A 235 -10.40 -13.73 11.53
CA HIS A 235 -10.41 -14.71 12.60
C HIS A 235 -9.02 -14.99 13.22
N PRO A 236 -7.94 -15.23 12.45
CA PRO A 236 -6.61 -15.46 13.04
C PRO A 236 -6.08 -14.26 13.83
N ILE A 237 -6.39 -13.05 13.37
CA ILE A 237 -5.99 -11.79 14.02
C ILE A 237 -6.75 -11.63 15.34
N ALA A 238 -8.07 -11.82 15.31
CA ALA A 238 -8.93 -11.74 16.49
C ALA A 238 -8.59 -12.82 17.52
N ALA A 239 -8.27 -14.04 17.09
CA ALA A 239 -7.89 -15.13 17.98
C ALA A 239 -6.62 -14.80 18.77
N ARG A 240 -5.59 -14.21 18.15
CA ARG A 240 -4.36 -13.80 18.85
C ARG A 240 -4.60 -12.68 19.85
N LEU A 241 -5.36 -11.65 19.45
CA LEU A 241 -5.74 -10.57 20.37
C LEU A 241 -6.52 -11.10 21.58
N ARG A 242 -7.45 -12.04 21.38
CA ARG A 242 -8.25 -12.64 22.47
C ARG A 242 -7.43 -13.52 23.40
N ARG A 243 -6.40 -14.21 22.89
CA ARG A 243 -5.49 -15.02 23.72
C ARG A 243 -4.45 -14.19 24.45
N GLY A 244 -4.28 -12.91 24.10
CA GLY A 244 -3.21 -12.07 24.62
C GLY A 244 -1.85 -12.36 23.99
N ASP A 245 -1.81 -13.11 22.87
CA ASP A 245 -0.58 -13.48 22.17
C ASP A 245 0.04 -12.30 21.39
N ALA A 246 -0.72 -11.21 21.21
CA ALA A 246 -0.29 -9.99 20.55
C ALA A 246 -1.06 -8.79 21.08
N SER A 247 -0.43 -7.62 21.06
CA SER A 247 -1.10 -6.34 21.32
C SER A 247 -1.52 -5.62 20.02
N LEU A 248 -2.49 -4.70 20.10
CA LEU A 248 -2.87 -3.88 18.93
C LEU A 248 -1.70 -3.04 18.40
N SER A 249 -0.84 -2.54 19.29
CA SER A 249 0.36 -1.78 18.93
C SER A 249 1.40 -2.62 18.17
N GLU A 250 1.48 -3.92 18.44
CA GLU A 250 2.34 -4.85 17.68
C GLU A 250 1.76 -5.18 16.31
N LEU A 251 0.44 -5.34 16.21
CA LEU A 251 -0.23 -5.64 14.94
C LEU A 251 -0.39 -4.42 14.02
N PHE A 252 -0.42 -3.22 14.60
CA PHE A 252 -0.59 -1.97 13.89
C PHE A 252 0.41 -0.93 14.39
N PRO A 253 1.72 -1.12 14.14
CA PRO A 253 2.70 -0.09 14.42
C PRO A 253 2.35 1.19 13.65
N PRO A 254 2.82 2.38 14.07
CA PRO A 254 2.35 3.67 13.53
C PRO A 254 2.37 3.77 12.00
N SER A 255 3.38 3.22 11.33
CA SER A 255 3.44 3.19 9.86
C SER A 255 2.33 2.34 9.24
N VAL A 256 2.01 1.19 9.84
CA VAL A 256 0.94 0.31 9.36
C VAL A 256 -0.42 0.94 9.61
N ALA A 257 -0.64 1.52 10.79
CA ALA A 257 -1.86 2.26 11.10
C ALA A 257 -2.08 3.45 10.15
N PHE A 258 -1.05 4.26 9.91
CA PHE A 258 -1.10 5.37 8.97
C PHE A 258 -1.38 4.89 7.54
N GLY A 259 -0.69 3.84 7.08
CA GLY A 259 -0.92 3.28 5.75
C GLY A 259 -2.30 2.67 5.57
N ALA A 260 -2.85 2.02 6.59
CA ALA A 260 -4.22 1.50 6.59
C ALA A 260 -5.26 2.62 6.55
N LEU A 261 -5.04 3.69 7.34
CA LEU A 261 -5.87 4.89 7.28
C LEU A 261 -5.81 5.54 5.89
N LEU A 262 -4.61 5.69 5.34
CA LEU A 262 -4.40 6.23 4.00
C LEU A 262 -5.14 5.40 2.95
N PHE A 263 -5.03 4.06 3.00
CA PHE A 263 -5.74 3.15 2.11
C PHE A 263 -7.26 3.34 2.17
N VAL A 264 -7.85 3.31 3.36
CA VAL A 264 -9.29 3.48 3.56
C VAL A 264 -9.75 4.86 3.09
N LEU A 265 -9.03 5.91 3.48
CA LEU A 265 -9.35 7.29 3.12
C LEU A 265 -9.31 7.49 1.61
N MET A 266 -8.28 6.99 0.94
CA MET A 266 -8.15 7.10 -0.52
C MET A 266 -9.28 6.36 -1.24
N LEU A 267 -9.69 5.19 -0.77
CA LEU A 267 -10.86 4.49 -1.33
C LEU A 267 -12.17 5.25 -1.11
N VAL A 268 -12.40 5.82 0.07
CA VAL A 268 -13.61 6.61 0.32
C VAL A 268 -13.68 7.85 -0.58
N ILE A 269 -12.54 8.53 -0.79
CA ILE A 269 -12.43 9.71 -1.67
C ILE A 269 -12.59 9.32 -3.15
N ALA A 270 -11.97 8.23 -3.57
CA ALA A 270 -11.96 7.79 -4.97
C ALA A 270 -13.33 7.30 -5.47
N PHE A 271 -14.23 6.94 -4.55
CA PHE A 271 -15.60 6.52 -4.85
C PHE A 271 -16.58 7.47 -4.15
N PRO A 272 -16.72 8.72 -4.66
CA PRO A 272 -17.69 9.67 -4.15
C PRO A 272 -19.12 9.22 -4.47
N HIS A 273 -20.08 9.74 -3.71
CA HIS A 273 -21.48 9.62 -4.08
C HIS A 273 -21.73 10.52 -5.30
N VAL A 274 -22.17 9.94 -6.42
CA VAL A 274 -22.43 10.67 -7.66
C VAL A 274 -23.90 10.56 -8.03
N SER A 275 -24.55 11.69 -8.33
CA SER A 275 -25.87 11.67 -8.96
C SER A 275 -25.70 11.53 -10.47
N PRO A 276 -26.49 10.70 -11.17
CA PRO A 276 -26.41 10.58 -12.63
C PRO A 276 -26.64 11.91 -13.37
N ALA A 277 -27.27 12.89 -12.71
CA ALA A 277 -27.54 14.22 -13.25
C ALA A 277 -26.29 15.12 -13.34
N ASP A 278 -25.21 14.81 -12.61
CA ASP A 278 -24.10 15.75 -12.40
C ASP A 278 -23.09 15.79 -13.56
N GLY A 279 -23.31 15.02 -14.64
CA GLY A 279 -22.44 15.00 -15.82
C GLY A 279 -20.97 14.64 -15.51
N THR A 280 -20.71 14.07 -14.33
CA THR A 280 -19.37 14.01 -13.75
C THR A 280 -18.47 13.08 -14.55
N ILE A 281 -17.30 13.59 -14.91
CA ILE A 281 -16.25 12.94 -15.73
C ILE A 281 -15.44 11.94 -14.87
N LEU A 282 -16.09 11.27 -13.91
CA LEU A 282 -15.42 10.32 -13.03
C LEU A 282 -15.61 8.91 -13.56
N ASN A 283 -14.53 8.30 -14.03
CA ASN A 283 -14.56 6.94 -14.55
C ASN A 283 -14.44 5.92 -13.41
N LEU A 284 -15.53 5.74 -12.64
CA LEU A 284 -15.61 4.81 -11.53
C LEU A 284 -15.18 3.38 -11.90
N PHE A 285 -15.42 2.97 -13.16
CA PHE A 285 -14.96 1.68 -13.68
C PHE A 285 -13.43 1.58 -13.70
N VAL A 286 -12.73 2.61 -14.20
CA VAL A 286 -11.26 2.64 -14.20
C VAL A 286 -10.69 2.76 -12.78
N HIS A 287 -11.39 3.43 -11.86
CA HIS A 287 -11.00 3.44 -10.43
C HIS A 287 -11.07 2.03 -9.84
N PHE A 288 -12.15 1.31 -10.11
CA PHE A 288 -12.32 -0.08 -9.66
C PHE A 288 -11.28 -1.01 -10.26
N LEU A 289 -10.98 -0.87 -11.56
CA LEU A 289 -9.91 -1.62 -12.22
C LEU A 289 -8.54 -1.30 -11.60
N GLY A 290 -8.25 -0.02 -11.39
CA GLY A 290 -7.04 0.46 -10.72
C GLY A 290 -6.85 -0.24 -9.38
N TYR A 291 -7.82 -0.08 -8.49
CA TYR A 291 -7.83 -0.72 -7.18
C TYR A 291 -7.62 -2.25 -7.26
N SER A 292 -8.44 -2.91 -8.08
CA SER A 292 -8.47 -4.37 -8.14
C SER A 292 -7.19 -4.94 -8.73
N PHE A 293 -6.70 -4.39 -9.84
CA PHE A 293 -5.50 -4.88 -10.52
C PHE A 293 -4.24 -4.49 -9.75
N GLY A 294 -4.25 -3.32 -9.09
CA GLY A 294 -3.19 -2.89 -8.19
C GLY A 294 -2.96 -3.85 -7.02
N PHE A 295 -4.03 -4.51 -6.54
CA PHE A 295 -3.92 -5.57 -5.55
C PHE A 295 -3.61 -6.94 -6.17
N LEU A 296 -4.42 -7.37 -7.16
CA LEU A 296 -4.43 -8.74 -7.67
C LEU A 296 -3.16 -9.09 -8.43
N VAL A 297 -2.62 -8.18 -9.26
CA VAL A 297 -1.43 -8.48 -10.06
C VAL A 297 -0.21 -8.75 -9.17
N PRO A 298 0.14 -7.89 -8.19
CA PRO A 298 1.20 -8.21 -7.22
C PRO A 298 0.89 -9.43 -6.35
N TYR A 299 -0.38 -9.64 -5.98
CA TYR A 299 -0.77 -10.82 -5.20
C TYR A 299 -0.49 -12.12 -5.97
N VAL A 300 -0.96 -12.22 -7.21
CA VAL A 300 -0.70 -13.39 -8.06
C VAL A 300 0.80 -13.56 -8.26
N ALA A 301 1.52 -12.51 -8.64
CA ALA A 301 2.96 -12.58 -8.91
C ALA A 301 3.78 -13.04 -7.69
N PHE A 302 3.58 -12.43 -6.53
CA PHE A 302 4.46 -12.65 -5.37
C PHE A 302 3.97 -13.69 -4.38
N ARG A 303 2.67 -13.99 -4.36
CA ARG A 303 2.07 -14.92 -3.38
C ARG A 303 1.67 -16.24 -3.99
N LEU A 304 1.19 -16.25 -5.24
CA LEU A 304 0.75 -17.48 -5.91
C LEU A 304 1.84 -18.06 -6.81
N LEU A 305 2.49 -17.22 -7.61
CA LEU A 305 3.56 -17.64 -8.51
C LEU A 305 4.95 -17.57 -7.86
N ALA A 306 5.04 -17.00 -6.65
CA ALA A 306 6.28 -16.87 -5.89
C ALA A 306 7.45 -16.29 -6.69
N VAL A 307 7.18 -15.25 -7.51
CA VAL A 307 8.24 -14.56 -8.26
C VAL A 307 9.24 -13.95 -7.26
N GLU A 308 10.44 -14.51 -7.25
CA GLU A 308 11.55 -14.02 -6.44
C GLU A 308 12.20 -12.81 -7.11
N ILE A 309 12.51 -11.81 -6.30
CA ILE A 309 13.28 -10.64 -6.72
C ILE A 309 14.44 -10.56 -5.74
N ASP A 310 15.66 -10.56 -6.27
CA ASP A 310 16.86 -10.46 -5.45
C ASP A 310 16.77 -9.25 -4.51
N PRO A 311 17.06 -9.43 -3.21
CA PRO A 311 17.16 -8.32 -2.28
C PRO A 311 18.37 -7.46 -2.66
N GLU A 312 18.12 -6.22 -3.07
CA GLU A 312 19.09 -5.12 -3.01
C GLU A 312 18.69 -4.14 -1.91
#